data_AF-A0A251Z8B5-F1
#
_entry.id   AF-A0A251Z8B5-F1
#
_cell.length_a   1.000
_cell.length_b   1.000
_cell.length_c   1.000
_cell.angle_alpha   90.00
_cell.angle_beta   90.00
_cell.angle_gamma   90.00
#
_symmetry.space_group_name_H-M   'P 1'
#
loop_
_entity.id
_entity.type
_entity.pdbx_description
1 polymer ?
#
loop_
_entity_poly.entity_id
_entity_poly.type
_entity_poly.pdbx_seq_one_letter_code
_entity_poly.pdbx_strand_id
1 'polypeptide(L)'
;MVAFLLVALPALARLPGDRGPTAALLKPGASELVFRRVPGRHANGDQLWYLELKRNGEVVARWRAASGAAAKQKADRFWSPGNAAPLPPGSYRLGEPEPWDNSYWLDLLPNFPTTRSALGIHTCLPGVGCICLPDKADTDALARWVKALNIKQLTVLN
;
A
#
# COMPACT_ATOMS: atom_id res chain seq x y z
N MET A 1 -2.36 26.73 -30.03
CA MET A 1 -1.47 25.73 -29.41
C MET A 1 -1.35 26.08 -27.93
N VAL A 2 -1.97 25.31 -27.03
CA VAL A 2 -1.82 25.50 -25.59
C VAL A 2 -0.83 24.46 -25.10
N ALA A 3 0.36 24.91 -24.72
CA ALA A 3 1.39 24.06 -24.13
C ALA A 3 0.92 23.63 -22.74
N PHE A 4 0.61 22.34 -22.57
CA PHE A 4 0.47 21.75 -21.25
C PHE A 4 1.86 21.64 -20.63
N LEU A 5 2.18 22.54 -19.70
CA LEU A 5 3.30 22.31 -18.78
C LEU A 5 2.95 21.07 -17.94
N LEU A 6 3.56 19.94 -18.26
CA LEU A 6 3.70 18.81 -17.35
C LEU A 6 4.55 19.28 -16.18
N VAL A 7 3.91 19.79 -15.12
CA VAL A 7 4.55 19.97 -13.83
C VAL A 7 4.81 18.56 -13.29
N ALA A 8 6.01 18.04 -13.56
CA ALA A 8 6.51 16.87 -12.86
C ALA A 8 6.56 17.21 -11.38
N LEU A 9 5.68 16.59 -10.59
CA LEU A 9 5.79 16.63 -9.13
C LEU A 9 7.23 16.21 -8.78
N PRO A 10 7.97 16.97 -7.96
CA PRO A 10 9.31 16.56 -7.57
C PRO A 10 9.21 15.16 -6.98
N ALA A 11 10.07 14.26 -7.46
CA ALA A 11 10.21 12.95 -6.84
C ALA A 11 10.52 13.19 -5.37
N LEU A 12 9.55 12.93 -4.49
CA LEU A 12 9.76 12.98 -3.05
C LEU A 12 11.02 12.16 -2.76
N ALA A 13 11.97 12.76 -2.04
CA ALA A 13 13.21 12.09 -1.68
C ALA A 13 12.87 10.75 -1.01
N ARG A 14 13.53 9.67 -1.47
CA ARG A 14 13.35 8.35 -0.87
C ARG A 14 13.74 8.41 0.60
N LEU A 15 12.93 7.78 1.45
CA LEU A 15 13.23 7.63 2.86
C LEU A 15 14.28 6.51 3.05
N PRO A 16 15.05 6.54 4.15
CA PRO A 16 16.09 5.55 4.41
C PRO A 16 15.57 4.09 4.42
N GLY A 17 14.30 3.88 4.79
CA GLY A 17 13.66 2.57 4.84
C GLY A 17 12.97 2.12 3.56
N ASP A 18 12.90 2.93 2.50
CA ASP A 18 12.15 2.59 1.28
C ASP A 18 12.70 1.34 0.59
N ARG A 19 14.01 1.10 0.72
CA ARG A 19 14.69 -0.09 0.17
C ARG A 19 14.68 -1.29 1.12
N GLY A 20 14.00 -1.18 2.26
CA GLY A 20 13.92 -2.23 3.28
C GLY A 20 14.59 -1.86 4.61
N PRO A 21 14.60 -2.80 5.57
CA PRO A 21 15.14 -2.57 6.90
C PRO A 21 16.65 -2.35 6.90
N THR A 22 17.10 -1.47 7.79
CA THR A 22 18.51 -1.25 8.13
C THR A 22 18.71 -1.41 9.63
N ALA A 23 19.94 -1.71 10.08
CA ALA A 23 20.23 -1.88 11.50
C ALA A 23 19.83 -0.65 12.34
N ALA A 24 20.04 0.56 11.81
CA ALA A 24 19.65 1.80 12.46
C ALA A 24 18.14 1.93 12.68
N LEU A 25 17.34 1.44 11.73
CA LEU A 25 15.89 1.52 11.79
C LEU A 25 15.26 0.32 12.53
N LEU A 26 15.97 -0.79 12.74
CA LEU A 26 15.49 -1.97 13.47
C LEU A 26 15.61 -1.87 15.00
N LYS A 27 15.99 -0.70 15.54
CA LYS A 27 15.98 -0.46 16.98
C LYS A 27 14.62 -0.77 17.60
N PRO A 28 14.53 -1.21 18.87
CA PRO A 28 13.25 -1.47 19.53
C PRO A 28 12.32 -0.27 19.51
N GLY A 29 11.02 -0.52 19.39
CA GLY A 29 10.00 0.52 19.35
C GLY A 29 8.77 0.10 18.55
N ALA A 30 7.67 0.83 18.74
CA ALA A 30 6.40 0.55 18.08
C ALA A 30 6.53 0.69 16.56
N SER A 31 5.78 -0.13 15.83
CA SER A 31 5.67 -0.10 14.37
C SER A 31 4.22 -0.02 13.95
N GLU A 32 3.92 0.84 13.00
CA GLU A 32 2.58 0.98 12.42
C GLU A 32 2.70 0.95 10.89
N LEU A 33 1.89 0.12 10.24
CA LEU A 33 1.74 0.13 8.79
C LEU A 33 0.42 0.84 8.45
N VAL A 34 0.49 1.88 7.61
CA VAL A 34 -0.65 2.72 7.26
C VAL A 34 -0.77 2.82 5.75
N PHE A 35 -1.96 2.55 5.22
CA PHE A 35 -2.29 2.74 3.82
C PHE A 35 -3.26 3.91 3.70
N ARG A 36 -2.87 4.99 3.02
CA ARG A 36 -3.68 6.22 2.96
C ARG A 36 -3.74 6.80 1.57
N ARG A 37 -4.89 7.39 1.25
CA ARG A 37 -5.08 8.14 0.01
C ARG A 37 -4.27 9.44 0.05
N VAL A 38 -3.75 9.85 -1.10
CA VAL A 38 -3.09 11.16 -1.26
C VAL A 38 -3.53 11.85 -2.53
N PRO A 39 -3.44 13.19 -2.62
CA PRO A 39 -3.66 13.89 -3.88
C PRO A 39 -2.73 13.36 -4.99
N GLY A 40 -3.26 13.31 -6.22
CA GLY A 40 -2.52 12.85 -7.40
C GLY A 40 -3.00 11.50 -7.94
N ARG A 41 -2.41 11.11 -9.07
CA ARG A 41 -2.72 9.89 -9.81
C ARG A 41 -1.46 9.22 -10.33
N HIS A 42 -1.56 7.94 -10.61
CA HIS A 42 -0.59 7.21 -11.43
C HIS A 42 -0.79 7.53 -12.91
N ALA A 43 0.19 7.16 -13.75
CA ALA A 43 0.14 7.43 -15.19
C ALA A 43 -1.07 6.78 -15.88
N ASN A 44 -1.54 5.62 -15.37
CA ASN A 44 -2.74 4.94 -15.87
C ASN A 44 -4.07 5.56 -15.36
N GLY A 45 -4.00 6.65 -14.60
CA GLY A 45 -5.17 7.35 -14.05
C GLY A 45 -5.66 6.84 -12.68
N ASP A 46 -5.10 5.75 -12.17
CA ASP A 46 -5.46 5.25 -10.84
C ASP A 46 -5.13 6.28 -9.76
N GLN A 47 -5.97 6.31 -8.72
CA GLN A 47 -5.76 7.16 -7.55
C GLN A 47 -4.40 6.83 -6.91
N LEU A 48 -3.63 7.86 -6.55
CA LEU A 48 -2.40 7.67 -5.79
C LEU A 48 -2.71 7.42 -4.31
N TRP A 49 -2.06 6.41 -3.75
CA TRP A 49 -2.03 6.07 -2.33
C TRP A 49 -0.58 5.97 -1.86
N TYR A 50 -0.37 6.09 -0.56
CA TYR A 50 0.87 5.67 0.07
C TYR A 50 0.64 4.51 1.01
N LEU A 51 1.55 3.54 0.96
CA LEU A 51 1.78 2.59 2.03
C LEU A 51 2.98 3.09 2.83
N GLU A 52 2.78 3.39 4.10
CA GLU A 52 3.78 3.99 4.97
C GLU A 52 4.08 3.06 6.14
N LEU A 53 5.37 2.84 6.40
CA LEU A 53 5.83 2.25 7.65
C LEU A 53 6.26 3.38 8.59
N LYS A 54 5.63 3.43 9.75
CA LYS A 54 6.03 4.30 10.84
C LYS A 54 6.75 3.52 11.94
N ARG A 55 7.78 4.14 12.51
CA ARG A 55 8.45 3.67 13.72
C ARG A 55 8.43 4.78 14.75
N ASN A 56 7.93 4.49 15.95
CA ASN A 56 7.82 5.47 17.04
C ASN A 56 7.16 6.81 16.60
N GLY A 57 6.16 6.74 15.71
CA GLY A 57 5.43 7.90 15.18
C GLY A 57 6.04 8.54 13.92
N GLU A 58 7.28 8.22 13.55
CA GLU A 58 7.94 8.79 12.37
C GLU A 58 7.84 7.87 11.16
N VAL A 59 7.58 8.44 9.97
CA VAL A 59 7.58 7.67 8.71
C VAL A 59 9.02 7.35 8.32
N VAL A 60 9.38 6.06 8.35
CA VAL A 60 10.73 5.59 7.99
C VAL A 60 10.80 4.99 6.59
N ALA A 61 9.66 4.54 6.05
CA ALA A 61 9.53 4.05 4.68
C ALA A 61 8.16 4.44 4.10
N ARG A 62 8.13 4.69 2.79
CA ARG A 62 6.92 5.10 2.05
C ARG A 62 6.99 4.57 0.62
N TRP A 63 5.94 3.88 0.20
CA TRP A 63 5.81 3.33 -1.15
C TRP A 63 4.59 3.91 -1.86
N ARG A 64 4.75 4.24 -3.14
CA ARG A 64 3.64 4.62 -4.02
C ARG A 64 2.79 3.40 -4.29
N ALA A 65 1.49 3.56 -4.16
CA ALA A 65 0.57 2.45 -4.23
C ALA A 65 -0.74 2.84 -4.92
N ALA A 66 -1.50 1.85 -5.37
CA ALA A 66 -2.83 2.02 -5.93
C ALA A 66 -3.81 1.06 -5.23
N SER A 67 -5.07 1.46 -5.12
CA SER A 67 -6.14 0.56 -4.75
C SER A 67 -7.44 0.99 -5.40
N GLY A 68 -8.12 0.01 -5.98
CA GLY A 68 -9.32 0.18 -6.80
C GLY A 68 -9.05 0.86 -8.14
N ALA A 69 -9.84 0.50 -9.15
CA ALA A 69 -9.63 1.01 -10.50
C ALA A 69 -10.02 2.49 -10.57
N ALA A 70 -9.41 3.26 -11.46
CA ALA A 70 -9.73 4.69 -11.65
C ALA A 70 -11.24 4.98 -11.73
N ALA A 71 -11.99 4.15 -12.49
CA ALA A 71 -13.44 4.28 -12.66
C ALA A 71 -14.28 3.79 -11.47
N LYS A 72 -13.66 3.12 -10.48
CA LYS A 72 -14.33 2.47 -9.34
C LYS A 72 -14.02 3.13 -8.00
N GLN A 73 -13.36 4.29 -8.01
CA GLN A 73 -12.98 5.03 -6.79
C GLN A 73 -14.17 5.47 -5.92
N LYS A 74 -15.39 5.54 -6.49
CA LYS A 74 -16.64 5.87 -5.78
C LYS A 74 -17.58 4.68 -5.60
N ALA A 75 -17.18 3.48 -6.04
CA ALA A 75 -18.00 2.29 -5.87
C ALA A 75 -18.05 1.87 -4.39
N ASP A 76 -19.07 1.10 -4.02
CA ASP A 76 -19.21 0.55 -2.67
C ASP A 76 -17.97 -0.26 -2.29
N ARG A 77 -17.34 0.12 -1.18
CA ARG A 77 -16.10 -0.50 -0.71
C ARG A 77 -16.37 -1.67 0.23
N PHE A 78 -17.55 -1.75 0.85
CA PHE A 78 -17.78 -2.65 1.99
C PHE A 78 -18.59 -3.90 1.64
N TRP A 79 -19.57 -3.81 0.74
CA TRP A 79 -20.59 -4.85 0.62
C TRP A 79 -20.63 -5.55 -0.74
N SER A 80 -19.93 -4.99 -1.72
CA SER A 80 -19.90 -5.46 -3.11
C SER A 80 -18.55 -6.10 -3.44
N PRO A 81 -18.37 -7.43 -3.25
CA PRO A 81 -17.14 -8.12 -3.62
C PRO A 81 -16.92 -8.09 -5.14
N GLY A 82 -15.65 -8.17 -5.57
CA GLY A 82 -15.29 -8.25 -6.99
C GLY A 82 -15.56 -6.99 -7.83
N ASN A 83 -16.02 -5.88 -7.24
CA ASN A 83 -16.40 -4.68 -7.98
C ASN A 83 -15.23 -3.72 -8.33
N ALA A 84 -13.99 -4.13 -8.03
CA ALA A 84 -12.75 -3.37 -8.19
C ALA A 84 -12.72 -2.00 -7.46
N ALA A 85 -13.55 -1.79 -6.44
CA ALA A 85 -13.46 -0.63 -5.57
C ALA A 85 -12.21 -0.71 -4.67
N PRO A 86 -11.67 0.44 -4.21
CA PRO A 86 -10.56 0.47 -3.26
C PRO A 86 -10.90 -0.27 -1.95
N LEU A 87 -9.90 -0.73 -1.20
CA LEU A 87 -10.12 -1.39 0.10
C LEU A 87 -11.01 -0.55 1.02
N PRO A 88 -12.00 -1.10 1.73
CA PRO A 88 -12.70 -0.33 2.75
C PRO A 88 -11.74 0.22 3.83
N PRO A 89 -11.94 1.44 4.35
CA PRO A 89 -11.15 1.95 5.46
C PRO A 89 -11.39 1.11 6.73
N GLY A 90 -10.33 0.91 7.52
CA GLY A 90 -10.38 0.11 8.74
C GLY A 90 -9.07 -0.61 9.07
N SER A 91 -9.09 -1.40 10.13
CA SER A 91 -7.96 -2.24 10.54
C SER A 91 -8.03 -3.62 9.88
N TYR A 92 -6.87 -4.10 9.44
CA TYR A 92 -6.69 -5.40 8.81
C TYR A 92 -5.62 -6.18 9.55
N ARG A 93 -5.85 -7.47 9.78
CA ARG A 93 -4.76 -8.41 10.03
C ARG A 93 -3.92 -8.56 8.77
N LEU A 94 -2.61 -8.49 8.94
CA LEU A 94 -1.62 -8.68 7.88
C LEU A 94 -1.04 -10.09 8.01
N GLY A 95 -1.11 -10.85 6.93
CA GLY A 95 -0.47 -12.16 6.81
C GLY A 95 1.05 -12.05 6.66
N GLU A 96 1.73 -13.18 6.86
CA GLU A 96 3.16 -13.27 6.55
C GLU A 96 3.41 -13.13 5.04
N PRO A 97 4.56 -12.60 4.61
CA PRO A 97 4.86 -12.50 3.18
C PRO A 97 5.23 -13.86 2.57
N GLU A 98 4.44 -14.27 1.58
CA GLU A 98 4.55 -15.54 0.85
C GLU A 98 5.05 -15.31 -0.58
N PRO A 99 5.91 -16.18 -1.16
CA PRO A 99 6.35 -16.04 -2.54
C PRO A 99 5.16 -16.07 -3.51
N TRP A 100 5.08 -15.07 -4.39
CA TRP A 100 4.01 -14.96 -5.39
C TRP A 100 4.45 -14.11 -6.58
N ASP A 101 4.24 -14.63 -7.80
CA ASP A 101 4.57 -13.98 -9.08
C ASP A 101 5.93 -13.25 -9.07
N ASN A 102 7.00 -14.02 -8.82
CA ASN A 102 8.38 -13.53 -8.70
C ASN A 102 8.66 -12.54 -7.55
N SER A 103 7.67 -12.17 -6.73
CA SER A 103 7.77 -11.25 -5.59
C SER A 103 7.04 -11.85 -4.37
N TYR A 104 6.19 -11.07 -3.70
CA TYR A 104 5.43 -11.50 -2.54
C TYR A 104 3.94 -11.17 -2.63
N TRP A 105 3.16 -12.03 -2.00
CA TRP A 105 1.78 -11.81 -1.60
C TRP A 105 1.73 -11.66 -0.08
N LEU A 106 0.95 -10.70 0.42
CA LEU A 106 0.64 -10.54 1.83
C LEU A 106 -0.87 -10.47 2.00
N ASP A 107 -1.45 -11.44 2.71
CA ASP A 107 -2.89 -11.48 2.98
C ASP A 107 -3.35 -10.28 3.82
N LEU A 108 -4.53 -9.75 3.49
CA LEU A 108 -5.23 -8.73 4.26
C LEU A 108 -6.61 -9.24 4.69
N LEU A 109 -6.77 -9.48 5.98
CA LEU A 109 -8.02 -9.94 6.57
C LEU A 109 -8.69 -8.78 7.32
N PRO A 110 -9.87 -8.29 6.89
CA PRO A 110 -10.59 -7.24 7.61
C PRO A 110 -10.88 -7.66 9.06
N ASN A 111 -10.62 -6.78 10.02
CA ASN A 111 -11.01 -6.96 11.42
C ASN A 111 -12.31 -6.18 11.74
N PHE A 112 -13.20 -6.06 10.76
CA PHE A 112 -14.47 -5.34 10.85
C PHE A 112 -15.50 -5.99 9.92
N PRO A 113 -16.81 -5.76 10.12
CA PRO A 113 -17.85 -6.32 9.27
C PRO A 113 -17.74 -5.83 7.81
N THR A 114 -17.55 -6.76 6.88
CA THR A 114 -17.55 -6.53 5.44
C THR A 114 -17.72 -7.86 4.73
N THR A 115 -18.27 -7.85 3.52
CA THR A 115 -18.31 -9.04 2.64
C THR A 115 -17.06 -9.14 1.74
N ARG A 116 -16.12 -8.20 1.87
CA ARG A 116 -14.88 -8.19 1.10
C ARG A 116 -13.93 -9.28 1.61
N SER A 117 -13.38 -10.05 0.68
CA SER A 117 -12.43 -11.14 0.91
C SER A 117 -11.39 -11.19 -0.21
N ALA A 118 -10.43 -12.12 -0.11
CA ALA A 118 -9.34 -12.28 -1.08
C ALA A 118 -8.57 -10.97 -1.33
N LEU A 119 -8.32 -10.21 -0.27
CA LEU A 119 -7.59 -8.95 -0.30
C LEU A 119 -6.14 -9.21 0.09
N GLY A 120 -5.22 -8.48 -0.54
CA GLY A 120 -3.82 -8.56 -0.18
C GLY A 120 -3.01 -7.34 -0.62
N ILE A 121 -1.70 -7.42 -0.37
CA ILE A 121 -0.68 -6.52 -0.90
C ILE A 121 0.21 -7.32 -1.84
N HIS A 122 0.41 -6.83 -3.05
CA HIS A 122 1.31 -7.47 -4.02
C HIS A 122 1.75 -6.50 -5.12
N THR A 123 2.67 -6.97 -5.96
CA THR A 123 3.10 -6.24 -7.15
C THR A 123 2.00 -6.26 -8.21
N CYS A 124 1.48 -5.08 -8.57
CA CYS A 124 0.47 -4.93 -9.62
C CYS A 124 0.27 -3.47 -10.01
N LEU A 125 -0.30 -3.25 -11.20
CA LEU A 125 -0.98 -2.03 -11.65
C LEU A 125 -1.78 -2.40 -12.91
N PRO A 126 -3.09 -2.13 -13.03
CA PRO A 126 -3.94 -1.28 -12.20
C PRO A 126 -4.31 -1.87 -10.84
N GLY A 127 -4.74 -1.00 -9.91
CA GLY A 127 -5.31 -1.44 -8.63
C GLY A 127 -6.72 -1.99 -8.81
N VAL A 128 -6.98 -3.27 -8.53
CA VAL A 128 -8.33 -3.88 -8.66
C VAL A 128 -8.90 -4.41 -7.34
N GLY A 129 -8.67 -3.65 -6.27
CA GLY A 129 -9.24 -3.91 -4.94
C GLY A 129 -8.27 -4.43 -3.89
N CYS A 130 -7.10 -4.91 -4.30
CA CYS A 130 -5.92 -5.10 -3.44
C CYS A 130 -5.16 -3.77 -3.22
N ILE A 131 -4.12 -3.82 -2.41
CA ILE A 131 -3.07 -2.80 -2.39
C ILE A 131 -2.02 -3.19 -3.42
N CYS A 132 -1.92 -2.41 -4.48
CA CYS A 132 -0.96 -2.60 -5.55
C CYS A 132 0.25 -1.72 -5.34
N LEU A 133 1.42 -2.33 -5.23
CA LEU A 133 2.71 -1.64 -5.34
C LEU A 133 3.21 -1.82 -6.79
N PRO A 134 3.35 -0.75 -7.60
CA PRO A 134 3.72 -0.90 -9.01
C PRO A 134 5.15 -1.40 -9.22
N ASP A 135 6.06 -1.11 -8.29
CA ASP A 135 7.46 -1.57 -8.35
C ASP A 135 7.64 -2.81 -7.48
N LYS A 136 8.13 -3.88 -8.10
CA LYS A 136 8.49 -5.13 -7.43
C LYS A 136 9.46 -4.91 -6.27
N ALA A 137 10.43 -4.02 -6.42
CA ALA A 137 11.43 -3.75 -5.39
C ALA A 137 10.80 -3.19 -4.11
N ASP A 138 9.70 -2.45 -4.24
CA ASP A 138 8.95 -1.90 -3.12
C ASP A 138 8.16 -3.01 -2.39
N THR A 139 7.53 -3.94 -3.12
CA THR A 139 6.90 -5.13 -2.52
C THR A 139 7.90 -6.00 -1.78
N ASP A 140 9.07 -6.25 -2.38
CA ASP A 140 10.14 -7.01 -1.74
C ASP A 140 10.67 -6.30 -0.49
N ALA A 141 10.78 -4.96 -0.52
CA ALA A 141 11.17 -4.16 0.64
C ALA A 141 10.15 -4.24 1.78
N LEU A 142 8.86 -4.13 1.46
CA LEU A 142 7.78 -4.33 2.42
C LEU A 142 7.84 -5.71 3.06
N ALA A 143 8.00 -6.77 2.26
CA ALA A 143 8.10 -8.13 2.78
C ALA A 143 9.24 -8.31 3.77
N ARG A 144 10.42 -7.71 3.50
CA ARG A 144 11.54 -7.70 4.45
C ARG A 144 11.20 -6.96 5.74
N TRP A 145 10.49 -5.83 5.66
CA TRP A 145 10.05 -5.09 6.84
C TRP A 145 9.06 -5.87 7.71
N VAL A 146 8.05 -6.47 7.08
CA VAL A 146 7.03 -7.27 7.78
C VAL A 146 7.68 -8.42 8.53
N LYS A 147 8.61 -9.14 7.89
CA LYS A 147 9.39 -10.22 8.52
C LYS A 147 10.28 -9.72 9.66
N ALA A 148 11.05 -8.67 9.43
CA ALA A 148 12.03 -8.18 10.40
C ALA A 148 11.40 -7.59 11.67
N LEU A 149 10.20 -7.01 11.56
CA LEU A 149 9.48 -6.39 12.67
C LEU A 149 8.28 -7.21 13.16
N ASN A 150 8.00 -8.36 12.54
CA ASN A 150 6.84 -9.20 12.84
C ASN A 150 5.52 -8.39 12.81
N ILE A 151 5.34 -7.56 11.78
CA ILE A 151 4.18 -6.66 11.65
C ILE A 151 2.93 -7.49 11.37
N LYS A 152 1.88 -7.37 12.21
CA LYS A 152 0.65 -8.17 12.09
C LYS A 152 -0.59 -7.38 11.70
N GLN A 153 -0.47 -6.07 11.53
CA GLN A 153 -1.62 -5.20 11.30
C GLN A 153 -1.30 -4.09 10.31
N LEU A 154 -2.31 -3.75 9.53
CA LEU A 154 -2.35 -2.60 8.63
C LEU A 154 -3.59 -1.76 8.97
N THR A 155 -3.44 -0.44 8.95
CA THR A 155 -4.58 0.49 9.02
C THR A 155 -4.80 1.15 7.66
N VAL A 156 -6.01 1.06 7.11
CA VAL A 156 -6.41 1.76 5.87
C VAL A 156 -7.17 3.04 6.23
N LEU A 157 -6.65 4.18 5.76
CA LEU A 157 -7.20 5.53 5.93
C LEU A 157 -7.69 6.07 4.58
N ASN A 158 -8.71 6.92 4.58
CA ASN A 158 -9.28 7.53 3.36
C ASN A 158 -8.94 9.01 3.24
#